data_AF-A0A0Q9EWK5-F1
#
_entry.id   AF-A0A0Q9EWK5-F1
#
_cell.length_a   1.000
_cell.length_b   1.000
_cell.length_c   1.000
_cell.angle_alpha   90.00
_cell.angle_beta   90.00
_cell.angle_gamma   90.00
#
_symmetry.space_group_name_H-M   'P 1'
#
loop_
_entity.id
_entity.type
_entity.pdbx_description
1 polymer ?
#
loop_
_entity_poly.entity_id
_entity_poly.type
_entity_poly.pdbx_seq_one_letter_code
_entity_poly.pdbx_strand_id
1 'polypeptide(L)'
;MAAGRRAWRLTVPLWGLASLCAAAAPVETPTAEVSIEERIVRYRIFGRSALELAGQMRQHGPEHALGGRRLAGSTDWHVTWSYQSLPRHGRCELISVTVGAEIVTTLPEWSGARVESDLAREWRRFYAGLQRHEAGHVQHGREAALAVRDAMLTATAQPDCKLLRRALDDAARAQLRRYASLTRRYDAETDFGLQQGVQLRP
;
A
#
# COMPACT_ATOMS: atom_id res chain seq x y z
N MET A 1 -74.70 19.03 70.66
CA MET A 1 -73.92 20.06 69.95
C MET A 1 -72.68 19.40 69.36
N ALA A 2 -72.53 19.50 68.04
CA ALA A 2 -71.53 18.86 67.18
C ALA A 2 -70.15 19.56 67.30
N ALA A 3 -69.00 19.12 66.78
CA ALA A 3 -68.59 18.00 65.93
C ALA A 3 -67.06 17.84 66.10
N GLY A 4 -66.57 16.60 66.08
CA GLY A 4 -65.14 16.29 66.04
C GLY A 4 -64.54 16.52 64.65
N ARG A 5 -63.33 17.10 64.61
CA ARG A 5 -62.57 17.30 63.37
C ARG A 5 -61.63 16.11 63.16
N ARG A 6 -61.81 15.38 62.06
CA ARG A 6 -60.88 14.34 61.59
C ARG A 6 -59.85 14.98 60.66
N ALA A 7 -58.56 14.79 60.95
CA ALA A 7 -57.47 15.18 60.08
C ALA A 7 -57.24 14.13 58.99
N TRP A 8 -57.17 14.55 57.72
CA TRP A 8 -56.87 13.69 56.59
C TRP A 8 -55.39 13.89 56.22
N ARG A 9 -54.61 12.81 56.22
CA ARG A 9 -53.24 12.81 55.68
C ARG A 9 -53.30 12.35 54.23
N LEU A 10 -52.90 13.23 53.31
CA LEU A 10 -52.72 12.90 51.90
C LEU A 10 -51.29 12.38 51.70
N THR A 11 -51.16 11.12 51.30
CA THR A 11 -49.89 10.55 50.84
C THR A 11 -49.79 10.68 49.32
N VAL A 12 -48.83 11.46 48.84
CA VAL A 12 -48.52 11.58 47.40
C VAL A 12 -47.54 10.45 47.04
N PRO A 13 -47.82 9.62 46.02
CA PRO A 13 -46.88 8.60 45.57
C PRO A 13 -45.77 9.28 44.75
N LEU A 14 -44.50 9.09 45.15
CA LEU A 14 -43.35 9.42 44.31
C LEU A 14 -43.25 8.35 43.21
N TRP A 15 -43.61 8.72 41.99
CA TRP A 15 -43.29 7.93 40.80
C TRP A 15 -41.82 8.19 40.46
N GLY A 16 -40.95 7.25 40.85
CA GLY A 16 -39.54 7.28 40.49
C GLY A 16 -39.37 7.16 38.98
N LEU A 17 -38.86 8.22 38.34
CA LEU A 17 -38.39 8.18 36.96
C LEU A 17 -37.13 7.29 36.90
N ALA A 18 -37.32 6.00 36.61
CA ALA A 18 -36.22 5.12 36.23
C ALA A 18 -35.68 5.57 34.86
N SER A 19 -34.60 6.36 34.88
CA SER A 19 -33.90 6.77 33.68
C SER A 19 -33.21 5.56 33.06
N LEU A 20 -33.77 5.02 31.97
CA LEU A 20 -33.10 4.01 31.15
C LEU A 20 -31.93 4.69 30.43
N CYS A 21 -30.73 4.57 30.98
CA CYS A 21 -29.51 4.75 30.18
C CYS A 21 -29.48 3.65 29.12
N ALA A 22 -29.84 3.97 27.88
CA ALA A 22 -29.59 3.10 26.74
C ALA A 22 -28.07 2.95 26.57
N ALA A 23 -27.53 1.80 26.99
CA ALA A 23 -26.14 1.45 26.73
C ALA A 23 -25.94 1.33 25.21
N ALA A 24 -25.09 2.18 24.64
CA ALA A 24 -24.68 2.05 23.25
C ALA A 24 -23.94 0.71 23.07
N ALA A 25 -24.36 -0.09 22.08
CA ALA A 25 -23.68 -1.33 21.74
C ALA A 25 -22.23 -1.05 21.29
N PRO A 26 -21.27 -1.94 21.59
CA PRO A 26 -19.87 -1.76 21.19
C PRO A 26 -19.77 -1.70 19.66
N VAL A 27 -19.08 -0.68 19.15
CA VAL A 27 -18.73 -0.57 17.73
C VAL A 27 -17.64 -1.60 17.45
N GLU A 28 -17.98 -2.67 16.73
CA GLU A 28 -16.98 -3.64 16.26
C GLU A 28 -16.07 -2.94 15.24
N THR A 29 -14.79 -2.81 15.60
CA THR A 29 -13.80 -2.21 14.71
C THR A 29 -13.41 -3.23 13.66
N PRO A 30 -13.40 -2.87 12.36
CA PRO A 30 -13.00 -3.80 11.32
C PRO A 30 -11.55 -4.26 11.51
N THR A 31 -11.29 -5.53 11.24
CA THR A 31 -9.92 -6.08 11.28
C THR A 31 -9.22 -5.94 9.93
N ALA A 32 -7.88 -6.04 9.93
CA ALA A 32 -7.12 -6.03 8.69
C ALA A 32 -5.91 -6.96 8.71
N GLU A 33 -5.63 -7.56 7.57
CA GLU A 33 -4.44 -8.35 7.29
C GLU A 33 -3.72 -7.79 6.05
N VAL A 34 -2.39 -7.75 6.08
CA VAL A 34 -1.56 -7.36 4.94
C VAL A 34 -0.48 -8.40 4.73
N SER A 35 -0.37 -8.93 3.51
CA SER A 35 0.74 -9.76 3.06
C SER A 35 1.50 -9.07 1.94
N ILE A 36 2.84 -9.09 2.02
CA ILE A 36 3.72 -8.50 1.01
C ILE A 36 4.75 -9.56 0.63
N GLU A 37 4.77 -9.93 -0.65
CA GLU A 37 5.75 -10.84 -1.23
C GLU A 37 6.72 -10.06 -2.12
N GLU A 38 8.01 -10.24 -1.87
CA GLU A 38 9.07 -9.56 -2.59
C GLU A 38 10.05 -10.56 -3.18
N ARG A 39 10.42 -10.37 -4.44
CA ARG A 39 11.43 -11.20 -5.09
C ARG A 39 12.31 -10.41 -6.06
N ILE A 40 13.53 -10.89 -6.20
CA ILE A 40 14.50 -10.36 -7.16
C ILE A 40 14.69 -11.39 -8.28
N VAL A 41 14.45 -10.96 -9.52
CA VAL A 41 14.76 -11.69 -10.74
C VAL A 41 16.05 -11.11 -11.33
N ARG A 42 16.92 -11.97 -11.85
CA ARG A 42 18.18 -11.55 -12.45
C ARG A 42 18.27 -11.97 -13.91
N TYR A 43 18.76 -11.06 -14.76
CA TYR A 43 19.12 -11.36 -16.14
C TYR A 43 20.63 -11.25 -16.32
N ARG A 44 21.23 -12.22 -17.01
CA ARG A 44 22.69 -12.27 -17.18
C ARG A 44 23.13 -11.32 -18.28
N ILE A 45 24.26 -10.65 -18.05
CA ILE A 45 24.94 -9.82 -19.03
C ILE A 45 26.42 -10.19 -19.13
N PHE A 46 27.05 -9.87 -20.26
CA PHE A 46 28.46 -10.21 -20.54
C PHE A 46 29.23 -9.02 -21.12
N GLY A 47 30.48 -8.85 -20.71
CA GLY A 47 31.31 -7.76 -21.24
C GLY A 47 32.62 -7.62 -20.49
N ARG A 48 33.54 -6.88 -21.11
CA ARG A 48 34.90 -6.55 -20.66
C ARG A 48 35.14 -5.05 -20.63
N SER A 49 34.13 -4.23 -20.93
CA SER A 49 34.17 -2.77 -20.79
C SER A 49 32.83 -2.22 -20.31
N ALA A 50 32.84 -1.00 -19.77
CA ALA A 50 31.64 -0.29 -19.34
C ALA A 50 30.62 -0.14 -20.50
N LEU A 51 31.12 0.12 -21.71
CA LEU A 51 30.30 0.26 -22.91
C LEU A 51 29.62 -1.05 -23.31
N GLU A 52 30.34 -2.17 -23.25
CA GLU A 52 29.77 -3.51 -23.54
C GLU A 52 28.68 -3.88 -22.54
N LEU A 53 28.92 -3.66 -21.23
CA LEU A 53 27.92 -3.92 -20.19
C LEU A 53 26.67 -3.03 -20.37
N ALA A 54 26.87 -1.74 -20.65
CA ALA A 54 25.76 -0.84 -20.95
C ALA A 54 24.99 -1.28 -22.22
N GLY A 55 25.68 -1.79 -23.23
CA GLY A 55 25.07 -2.36 -24.44
C GLY A 55 24.20 -3.58 -24.14
N GLN A 56 24.70 -4.51 -23.33
CA GLN A 56 23.93 -5.68 -22.90
C GLN A 56 22.67 -5.32 -22.12
N MET A 57 22.74 -4.35 -21.21
CA MET A 57 21.55 -3.88 -20.48
C MET A 57 20.53 -3.24 -21.43
N ARG A 58 20.96 -2.46 -22.42
CA ARG A 58 20.06 -1.92 -23.45
C ARG A 58 19.41 -3.00 -24.32
N GLN A 59 20.03 -4.16 -24.46
CA GLN A 59 19.53 -5.28 -25.27
C GLN A 59 18.64 -6.24 -24.47
N HIS A 60 18.99 -6.53 -23.21
CA HIS A 60 18.40 -7.61 -22.41
C HIS A 60 17.65 -7.14 -21.16
N GLY A 61 17.84 -5.89 -20.74
CA GLY A 61 17.16 -5.33 -19.57
C GLY A 61 15.65 -5.19 -19.77
N PRO A 62 14.88 -4.93 -18.71
CA PRO A 62 13.43 -4.80 -18.78
C PRO A 62 12.99 -3.67 -19.72
N GLU A 63 11.87 -3.86 -20.42
CA GLU A 63 11.29 -2.82 -21.27
C GLU A 63 10.67 -1.72 -20.43
N HIS A 64 10.91 -0.46 -20.80
CA HIS A 64 10.24 0.67 -20.18
C HIS A 64 8.74 0.61 -20.47
N ALA A 65 7.89 1.03 -19.53
CA ALA A 65 6.42 0.93 -19.66
C ALA A 65 5.85 1.66 -20.88
N LEU A 66 6.52 2.69 -21.38
CA LEU A 66 6.13 3.44 -22.60
C LEU A 66 6.77 2.89 -23.89
N GLY A 67 7.52 1.78 -23.81
CA GLY A 67 8.28 1.21 -24.92
C GLY A 67 9.49 2.07 -25.36
N GLY A 68 10.13 1.64 -26.44
CA GLY A 68 11.19 2.40 -27.14
C GLY A 68 12.58 2.38 -26.48
N ARG A 69 12.70 1.97 -25.21
CA ARG A 69 13.99 1.72 -24.56
C ARG A 69 13.89 0.64 -23.50
N ARG A 70 15.03 0.01 -23.20
CA ARG A 70 15.20 -0.89 -22.05
C ARG A 70 15.98 -0.19 -20.94
N LEU A 71 15.61 -0.48 -19.70
CA LEU A 71 16.26 0.04 -18.50
C LEU A 71 17.32 -0.94 -18.00
N ALA A 72 18.20 -0.48 -17.11
CA ALA A 72 19.14 -1.36 -16.43
C ALA A 72 18.44 -2.28 -15.42
N GLY A 73 17.44 -1.77 -14.71
CA GLY A 73 16.59 -2.52 -13.80
C GLY A 73 15.17 -1.97 -13.84
N SER A 74 14.27 -2.70 -13.18
CA SER A 74 12.90 -2.25 -12.92
C SER A 74 12.36 -2.92 -11.67
N THR A 75 11.48 -2.23 -10.96
CA THR A 75 10.63 -2.81 -9.93
C THR A 75 9.19 -2.59 -10.29
N ASP A 76 8.46 -3.70 -10.42
CA ASP A 76 7.03 -3.73 -10.64
C ASP A 76 6.33 -4.14 -9.34
N TRP A 77 5.19 -3.52 -9.04
CA TRP A 77 4.36 -3.90 -7.88
C TRP A 77 2.90 -4.04 -8.28
N HIS A 78 2.23 -5.02 -7.68
CA HIS A 78 0.81 -5.29 -7.89
C HIS A 78 0.13 -5.50 -6.54
N VAL A 79 -0.89 -4.69 -6.25
CA VAL A 79 -1.65 -4.75 -5.00
C VAL A 79 -3.05 -5.27 -5.29
N THR A 80 -3.46 -6.26 -4.50
CA THR A 80 -4.80 -6.86 -4.52
C THR A 80 -5.48 -6.67 -3.17
N TRP A 81 -6.81 -6.67 -3.16
CA TRP A 81 -7.58 -6.58 -1.91
C TRP A 81 -8.85 -7.43 -1.97
N SER A 82 -9.26 -7.90 -0.81
CA SER A 82 -10.57 -8.51 -0.56
C SER A 82 -11.10 -8.04 0.79
N TYR A 83 -12.40 -8.22 1.04
CA TYR A 83 -13.01 -7.77 2.29
C TYR A 83 -14.26 -8.60 2.61
N GLN A 84 -14.66 -8.54 3.88
CA GLN A 84 -15.95 -9.04 4.35
C GLN A 84 -16.78 -7.86 4.86
N SER A 85 -18.09 -7.91 4.60
CA SER A 85 -19.05 -6.91 5.06
C SER A 85 -20.35 -7.58 5.43
N LEU A 86 -21.10 -7.00 6.38
CA LEU A 86 -22.42 -7.49 6.74
C LEU A 86 -23.43 -6.36 6.93
N PRO A 87 -24.74 -6.61 6.72
CA PRO A 87 -25.78 -5.70 7.11
C PRO A 87 -25.95 -5.64 8.65
N ARG A 88 -25.85 -4.44 9.24
CA ARG A 88 -26.12 -4.15 10.65
C ARG A 88 -26.89 -2.85 10.78
N HIS A 89 -27.90 -2.83 11.66
CA HIS A 89 -28.70 -1.63 11.96
C HIS A 89 -29.27 -0.89 10.72
N GLY A 90 -29.66 -1.63 9.67
CA GLY A 90 -30.18 -1.05 8.42
C GLY A 90 -29.12 -0.42 7.51
N ARG A 91 -27.84 -0.67 7.78
CA ARG A 91 -26.69 -0.26 6.97
C ARG A 91 -25.81 -1.47 6.67
N CYS A 92 -24.86 -1.35 5.75
CA CYS A 92 -23.81 -2.33 5.54
C CYS A 92 -22.48 -1.80 6.10
N GLU A 93 -21.84 -2.62 6.91
CA GLU A 93 -20.62 -2.31 7.64
C GLU A 93 -19.48 -3.23 7.20
N LEU A 94 -18.27 -2.69 7.20
CA LEU A 94 -17.04 -3.45 6.94
C LEU A 94 -16.69 -4.30 8.17
N ILE A 95 -16.25 -5.53 7.96
CA ILE A 95 -15.86 -6.47 9.03
C ILE A 95 -14.37 -6.75 9.00
N SER A 96 -13.84 -7.02 7.81
CA SER A 96 -12.42 -7.32 7.65
C SER A 96 -11.94 -6.94 6.27
N VAL A 97 -10.64 -6.65 6.17
CA VAL A 97 -9.93 -6.39 4.91
C VAL A 97 -8.68 -7.27 4.85
N THR A 98 -8.43 -7.86 3.69
CA THR A 98 -7.15 -8.51 3.39
C THR A 98 -6.53 -7.79 2.20
N VAL A 99 -5.29 -7.35 2.34
CA VAL A 99 -4.51 -6.72 1.25
C VAL A 99 -3.28 -7.56 0.95
N GLY A 100 -3.06 -7.89 -0.32
CA GLY A 100 -1.86 -8.57 -0.79
C GLY A 100 -1.05 -7.65 -1.69
N ALA A 101 0.27 -7.77 -1.67
CA ALA A 101 1.15 -7.11 -2.62
C ALA A 101 2.23 -8.06 -3.15
N GLU A 102 2.40 -8.12 -4.47
CA GLU A 102 3.55 -8.74 -5.11
C GLU A 102 4.48 -7.63 -5.62
N ILE A 103 5.76 -7.69 -5.26
CA ILE A 103 6.78 -6.74 -5.69
C ILE A 103 7.94 -7.51 -6.33
N VAL A 104 8.20 -7.26 -7.61
CA VAL A 104 9.21 -7.96 -8.39
C VAL A 104 10.25 -6.97 -8.88
N THR A 105 11.50 -7.18 -8.49
CA THR A 105 12.64 -6.36 -8.92
C THR A 105 13.52 -7.13 -9.89
N THR A 106 13.69 -6.63 -11.11
CA THR A 106 14.55 -7.20 -12.15
C THR A 106 15.88 -6.47 -12.21
N LEU A 107 17.00 -7.18 -12.01
CA LEU A 107 18.35 -6.60 -11.97
C LEU A 107 19.32 -7.34 -12.89
N PRO A 108 20.37 -6.66 -13.41
CA PRO A 108 21.39 -7.31 -14.20
C PRO A 108 22.36 -8.10 -13.32
N GLU A 109 22.87 -9.22 -13.83
CA GLU A 109 23.92 -10.00 -13.18
C GLU A 109 25.13 -10.11 -14.10
N TRP A 110 26.28 -9.63 -13.61
CA TRP A 110 27.56 -9.73 -14.29
C TRP A 110 28.59 -10.45 -13.41
N SER A 111 29.11 -11.58 -13.90
CA SER A 111 30.05 -12.42 -13.15
C SER A 111 31.45 -11.83 -13.02
N GLY A 112 31.84 -10.89 -13.91
CA GLY A 112 33.15 -10.25 -13.90
C GLY A 112 33.40 -9.38 -12.66
N ALA A 113 32.36 -9.04 -11.91
CA ALA A 113 32.46 -8.31 -10.64
C ALA A 113 33.20 -9.07 -9.52
N ARG A 114 33.44 -10.39 -9.70
CA ARG A 114 34.12 -11.25 -8.73
C ARG A 114 35.64 -11.13 -8.77
N VAL A 115 36.20 -10.56 -9.83
CA VAL A 115 37.65 -10.37 -10.00
C VAL A 115 37.95 -8.89 -9.94
N GLU A 116 38.82 -8.50 -9.02
CA GLU A 116 39.17 -7.10 -8.82
C GLU A 116 39.78 -6.48 -10.09
N SER A 117 39.13 -5.41 -10.55
CA SER A 117 39.51 -4.63 -11.73
C SER A 117 38.82 -3.28 -11.65
N ASP A 118 39.27 -2.33 -12.47
CA ASP A 118 38.68 -1.00 -12.54
C ASP A 118 37.20 -1.10 -12.96
N LEU A 119 36.90 -1.97 -13.93
CA LEU A 119 35.53 -2.27 -14.34
C LEU A 119 34.70 -2.91 -13.23
N ALA A 120 35.27 -3.80 -12.41
CA ALA A 120 34.55 -4.38 -11.28
C ALA A 120 34.21 -3.35 -10.19
N ARG A 121 35.13 -2.41 -9.90
CA ARG A 121 34.86 -1.30 -8.97
C ARG A 121 33.76 -0.39 -9.50
N GLU A 122 33.83 -0.04 -10.77
CA GLU A 122 32.83 0.77 -11.45
C GLU A 122 31.46 0.08 -11.51
N TRP A 123 31.42 -1.21 -11.84
CA TRP A 123 30.20 -2.02 -11.79
C TRP A 123 29.56 -2.01 -10.41
N ARG A 124 30.33 -2.20 -9.33
CA ARG A 124 29.79 -2.19 -7.96
C ARG A 124 29.21 -0.83 -7.58
N ARG A 125 29.86 0.28 -7.97
CA ARG A 125 29.33 1.63 -7.79
C ARG A 125 27.99 1.80 -8.50
N PHE A 126 27.95 1.46 -9.79
CA PHE A 126 26.75 1.50 -10.62
C PHE A 126 25.62 0.66 -10.02
N TYR A 127 25.92 -0.60 -9.69
CA TYR A 127 24.95 -1.57 -9.19
C TYR A 127 24.39 -1.14 -7.84
N ALA A 128 25.19 -0.56 -6.94
CA ALA A 128 24.70 0.02 -5.70
C ALA A 128 23.76 1.22 -5.95
N GLY A 129 24.02 2.02 -6.98
CA GLY A 129 23.11 3.07 -7.44
C GLY A 129 21.78 2.51 -7.95
N LEU A 130 21.85 1.47 -8.77
CA LEU A 130 20.68 0.80 -9.31
C LEU A 130 19.83 0.17 -8.20
N GLN A 131 20.45 -0.55 -7.26
CA GLN A 131 19.74 -1.10 -6.12
C GLN A 131 19.07 -0.04 -5.25
N ARG A 132 19.70 1.13 -5.05
CA ARG A 132 19.06 2.24 -4.33
C ARG A 132 17.86 2.81 -5.08
N HIS A 133 17.96 2.95 -6.41
CA HIS A 133 16.86 3.42 -7.24
C HIS A 133 15.67 2.45 -7.16
N GLU A 134 15.91 1.17 -7.43
CA GLU A 134 14.85 0.14 -7.39
C GLU A 134 14.27 -0.03 -5.97
N ALA A 135 15.06 0.14 -4.91
CA ALA A 135 14.55 0.13 -3.53
C ALA A 135 13.53 1.24 -3.25
N GLY A 136 13.61 2.39 -3.93
CA GLY A 136 12.60 3.44 -3.85
C GLY A 136 11.25 2.97 -4.40
N HIS A 137 11.26 2.25 -5.52
CA HIS A 137 10.07 1.66 -6.11
C HIS A 137 9.48 0.53 -5.27
N VAL A 138 10.33 -0.31 -4.65
CA VAL A 138 9.89 -1.32 -3.67
C VAL A 138 9.15 -0.64 -2.51
N GLN A 139 9.71 0.46 -2.00
CA GLN A 139 9.10 1.19 -0.90
C GLN A 139 7.72 1.75 -1.29
N HIS A 140 7.56 2.32 -2.50
CA HIS A 140 6.25 2.74 -2.98
C HIS A 140 5.23 1.58 -3.07
N GLY A 141 5.65 0.39 -3.49
CA GLY A 141 4.79 -0.79 -3.52
C GLY A 141 4.30 -1.20 -2.14
N ARG A 142 5.19 -1.21 -1.13
CA ARG A 142 4.84 -1.48 0.27
C ARG A 142 3.85 -0.46 0.81
N GLU A 143 4.16 0.82 0.60
CA GLU A 143 3.34 1.93 1.09
C GLU A 143 1.98 1.99 0.40
N ALA A 144 1.89 1.60 -0.88
CA ALA A 144 0.63 1.47 -1.59
C ALA A 144 -0.29 0.42 -0.93
N ALA A 145 0.25 -0.74 -0.56
CA ALA A 145 -0.51 -1.80 0.10
C ALA A 145 -1.06 -1.32 1.47
N LEU A 146 -0.21 -0.68 2.28
CA LEU A 146 -0.60 -0.13 3.58
C LEU A 146 -1.65 0.99 3.43
N ALA A 147 -1.48 1.87 2.44
CA ALA A 147 -2.43 2.94 2.18
C ALA A 147 -3.78 2.42 1.69
N VAL A 148 -3.82 1.35 0.88
CA VAL A 148 -5.07 0.69 0.47
C VAL A 148 -5.80 0.16 1.70
N ARG A 149 -5.10 -0.57 2.59
CA ARG A 149 -5.67 -1.06 3.85
C ARG A 149 -6.26 0.10 4.65
N ASP A 150 -5.48 1.14 4.90
CA ASP A 150 -5.88 2.26 5.75
C ASP A 150 -7.09 3.00 5.16
N ALA A 151 -7.09 3.23 3.85
CA ALA A 151 -8.21 3.86 3.16
C ALA A 151 -9.50 3.03 3.28
N MET A 152 -9.40 1.70 3.14
CA MET A 152 -10.56 0.81 3.30
C MET A 152 -11.08 0.78 4.74
N LEU A 153 -10.20 0.76 5.75
CA LEU A 153 -10.58 0.79 7.17
C LEU A 153 -11.30 2.09 7.58
N THR A 154 -11.07 3.20 6.86
CA THR A 154 -11.77 4.48 7.10
C THR A 154 -13.15 4.56 6.44
N ALA A 155 -13.55 3.55 5.65
CA ALA A 155 -14.84 3.58 4.96
C ALA A 155 -16.00 3.54 5.96
N THR A 156 -16.90 4.52 5.85
CA THR A 156 -18.11 4.57 6.68
C THR A 156 -19.15 3.57 6.19
N ALA A 157 -19.96 3.06 7.12
CA ALA A 157 -21.12 2.23 6.80
C ALA A 157 -21.99 2.86 5.71
N GLN A 158 -22.50 2.06 4.77
CA GLN A 158 -23.33 2.53 3.64
C GLN A 158 -24.78 2.04 3.76
N PRO A 159 -25.76 2.63 3.05
CA PRO A 159 -27.14 2.15 3.07
C PRO A 159 -27.30 0.68 2.62
N ASP A 160 -26.45 0.22 1.70
CA ASP A 160 -26.40 -1.17 1.25
C ASP A 160 -24.96 -1.62 0.94
N CYS A 161 -24.77 -2.94 0.84
CA CYS A 161 -23.44 -3.51 0.62
C CYS A 161 -22.87 -3.28 -0.79
N LYS A 162 -23.72 -2.96 -1.77
CA LYS A 162 -23.26 -2.63 -3.13
C LYS A 162 -22.62 -1.24 -3.14
N LEU A 163 -23.18 -0.29 -2.41
CA LEU A 163 -22.59 1.03 -2.18
C LEU A 163 -21.31 0.94 -1.36
N LEU A 164 -21.28 0.12 -0.31
CA LEU A 164 -20.05 -0.13 0.46
C LEU A 164 -18.93 -0.68 -0.43
N ARG A 165 -19.24 -1.70 -1.25
CA ARG A 165 -18.27 -2.26 -2.20
C ARG A 165 -17.64 -1.19 -3.09
N ARG A 166 -18.48 -0.35 -3.69
CA ARG A 166 -18.02 0.72 -4.58
C ARG A 166 -17.11 1.70 -3.84
N ALA A 167 -17.51 2.13 -2.64
CA ALA A 167 -16.72 3.04 -1.82
C ALA A 167 -15.33 2.46 -1.47
N LEU A 168 -15.28 1.19 -1.05
CA LEU A 168 -14.03 0.49 -0.73
C LEU A 168 -13.11 0.36 -1.94
N ASP A 169 -13.67 -0.10 -3.06
CA ASP A 169 -12.95 -0.25 -4.32
C ASP A 169 -12.39 1.08 -4.85
N ASP A 170 -13.18 2.15 -4.77
CA ASP A 170 -12.77 3.46 -5.23
C ASP A 170 -11.69 4.05 -4.32
N ALA A 171 -11.78 3.84 -3.01
CA ALA A 171 -10.76 4.21 -2.05
C ALA A 171 -9.43 3.49 -2.32
N ALA A 172 -9.47 2.17 -2.53
CA ALA A 172 -8.30 1.37 -2.88
C ALA A 172 -7.66 1.86 -4.20
N ARG A 173 -8.45 1.96 -5.28
CA ARG A 173 -7.97 2.43 -6.59
C ARG A 173 -7.41 3.86 -6.54
N ALA A 174 -7.96 4.72 -5.70
CA ALA A 174 -7.43 6.07 -5.50
C ALA A 174 -6.00 6.05 -4.94
N GLN A 175 -5.71 5.18 -3.96
CA GLN A 175 -4.35 5.02 -3.44
C GLN A 175 -3.42 4.43 -4.49
N LEU A 176 -3.86 3.43 -5.26
CA LEU A 176 -3.02 2.88 -6.34
C LEU A 176 -2.66 3.93 -7.40
N ARG A 177 -3.61 4.79 -7.80
CA ARG A 177 -3.33 5.90 -8.72
C ARG A 177 -2.34 6.90 -8.12
N ARG A 178 -2.45 7.19 -6.82
CA ARG A 178 -1.53 8.05 -6.09
C ARG A 178 -0.11 7.49 -6.13
N TYR A 179 0.10 6.24 -5.75
CA TYR A 179 1.43 5.63 -5.73
C TYR A 179 2.01 5.42 -7.14
N ALA A 180 1.18 5.08 -8.13
CA ALA A 180 1.63 5.08 -9.52
C ALA A 180 2.13 6.46 -9.97
N SER A 181 1.51 7.54 -9.50
CA SER A 181 2.01 8.91 -9.74
C SER A 181 3.28 9.21 -8.98
N LEU A 182 3.45 8.73 -7.74
CA LEU A 182 4.67 8.93 -6.95
C LEU A 182 5.86 8.20 -7.59
N THR A 183 5.69 6.94 -8.00
CA THR A 183 6.69 6.17 -8.75
C THR A 183 7.16 6.92 -10.01
N ARG A 184 6.24 7.42 -10.84
CA ARG A 184 6.63 8.19 -12.04
C ARG A 184 7.36 9.49 -11.72
N ARG A 185 6.99 10.17 -10.63
CA ARG A 185 7.67 11.39 -10.19
C ARG A 185 9.07 11.09 -9.69
N TYR A 186 9.23 10.02 -8.91
CA TYR A 186 10.52 9.56 -8.44
C TYR A 186 11.48 9.25 -9.58
N ASP A 187 11.00 8.59 -10.65
CA ASP A 187 11.79 8.39 -11.87
C ASP A 187 12.19 9.72 -12.49
N ALA A 188 11.25 10.66 -12.66
CA ALA A 188 11.55 11.96 -13.24
C ALA A 188 12.55 12.78 -12.40
N GLU A 189 12.40 12.79 -11.07
CA GLU A 189 13.22 13.54 -10.13
C GLU A 189 14.64 12.97 -10.04
N THR A 190 14.80 11.65 -10.09
CA THR A 190 16.10 10.98 -10.04
C THR A 190 16.75 10.84 -11.43
N ASP A 191 16.08 11.29 -12.48
CA ASP A 191 16.40 11.05 -13.89
C ASP A 191 16.63 9.54 -14.16
N PHE A 192 15.63 8.73 -13.82
CA PHE A 192 15.64 7.27 -13.89
C PHE A 192 16.86 6.66 -13.18
N GLY A 193 17.20 7.21 -12.01
CA GLY A 193 18.33 6.80 -11.21
C GLY A 193 19.69 7.35 -11.65
N LEU A 194 19.81 8.13 -12.72
CA LEU A 194 21.08 8.72 -13.15
C LEU A 194 21.71 9.57 -12.03
N GLN A 195 20.89 10.35 -11.32
CA GLN A 195 21.35 11.15 -10.16
C GLN A 195 21.76 10.28 -8.96
N GLN A 196 21.37 9.01 -8.95
CA GLN A 196 21.70 8.03 -7.91
C GLN A 196 22.88 7.12 -8.30
N GLY A 197 23.47 7.35 -9.47
CA GLY A 197 24.64 6.64 -9.98
C GLY A 197 24.33 5.51 -10.95
N VAL A 198 23.10 5.42 -11.50
CA VAL A 198 22.68 4.41 -12.50
C VAL A 198 23.24 4.73 -13.89
N GLN A 199 24.54 4.94 -13.96
CA GLN A 199 25.28 5.10 -15.21
C GLN A 199 26.66 4.48 -15.07
N LEU A 200 27.01 3.60 -15.99
CA LEU A 200 28.39 3.11 -16.11
C LEU A 200 29.28 4.21 -16.71
N ARG A 201 30.43 4.43 -16.10
CA ARG A 201 31.48 5.36 -16.53
C ARG A 201 32.62 4.58 -17.19
N PRO A 202 33.24 5.13 -18.25
CA PRO A 202 34.38 4.51 -18.91
C PRO A 202 35.63 4.44 -18.01
#